data_AF-A0AB35YQV4-F1
#
_entry.id   AF-A0AB35YQV4-F1
#
_cell.length_a   1.000
_cell.length_b   1.000
_cell.length_c   1.000
_cell.angle_alpha   90.00
_cell.angle_beta   90.00
_cell.angle_gamma   90.00
#
_symmetry.space_group_name_H-M   'P 1'
#
loop_
_entity.id
_entity.type
_entity.pdbx_description
1 polymer ?
#
loop_
_entity_poly.entity_id
_entity_poly.type
_entity_poly.pdbx_seq_one_letter_code
_entity_poly.pdbx_strand_id
1 'polypeptide(L)' 'MKKKVPNIENGTMARDMKELKDLGKQMEHLRDGLELAEDERIADPIQLESIEEKDE' A
#
# COMPACT_ATOMS: atom_id res chain seq x y z
N MET A 1 9.32 34.30 -3.61
CA MET A 1 9.16 33.27 -4.67
C MET A 1 7.92 32.43 -4.34
N LYS A 2 6.85 32.51 -5.13
CA LYS A 2 5.66 31.65 -4.93
C LYS A 2 6.03 30.25 -5.41
N LYS A 3 6.15 29.27 -4.50
CA LYS A 3 6.33 27.86 -4.86
C LYS A 3 5.05 27.40 -5.58
N LYS A 4 5.13 27.08 -6.87
CA LYS A 4 4.06 26.36 -7.57
C LYS A 4 3.99 24.98 -6.93
N VAL A 5 2.90 24.69 -6.22
CA VAL A 5 2.58 23.32 -5.79
C VAL A 5 2.27 22.57 -7.09
N PRO A 6 3.03 21.52 -7.47
CA PRO A 6 2.67 20.71 -8.61
C PRO A 6 1.26 20.15 -8.36
N ASN A 7 0.44 20.05 -9.40
CA ASN A 7 -0.83 19.34 -9.29
C ASN A 7 -0.46 17.87 -9.03
N ILE A 8 -0.45 17.46 -7.76
CA ILE A 8 -0.16 16.07 -7.37
C ILE A 8 -1.40 15.28 -7.77
N GLU A 9 -1.46 14.90 -9.05
CA GLU A 9 -2.36 13.86 -9.51
C GLU A 9 -1.82 12.56 -8.93
N ASN A 10 -2.18 12.29 -7.67
CA ASN A 10 -1.81 11.06 -6.99
C ASN A 10 -2.61 9.96 -7.69
N GLY A 11 -2.04 9.36 -8.74
CA GLY A 11 -2.66 8.28 -9.50
C GLY A 11 -2.97 7.04 -8.66
N THR A 12 -2.53 7.04 -7.40
CA THR A 12 -2.67 6.02 -6.36
C THR A 12 -3.80 6.27 -5.36
N MET A 13 -4.43 7.46 -5.33
CA MET A 13 -5.60 7.71 -4.48
C MET A 13 -6.89 7.39 -5.24
N ALA A 14 -7.89 6.86 -4.51
CA ALA A 14 -9.22 6.60 -5.07
C ALA A 14 -9.80 7.89 -5.68
N ARG A 15 -10.19 7.80 -6.96
CA ARG A 15 -10.60 8.92 -7.80
C ARG A 15 -12.07 9.28 -7.62
N ASP A 16 -12.87 8.33 -7.15
CA ASP A 16 -14.30 8.52 -6.92
C ASP A 16 -14.83 7.71 -5.71
N MET A 17 -16.10 7.92 -5.38
CA MET A 17 -16.77 7.24 -4.27
C MET A 17 -16.95 5.74 -4.48
N LYS A 18 -16.88 5.25 -5.73
CA LYS A 18 -16.99 3.83 -6.03
C LYS A 18 -15.65 3.15 -5.72
N GLU A 19 -14.55 3.70 -6.22
CA GLU A 19 -13.19 3.24 -5.91
C GLU A 19 -12.90 3.28 -4.41
N LEU A 20 -13.40 4.29 -3.69
CA LEU A 20 -13.26 4.36 -2.24
C LEU A 20 -13.97 3.21 -1.50
N LYS A 21 -15.17 2.81 -1.98
CA LYS A 21 -15.90 1.67 -1.42
C LYS A 21 -15.22 0.35 -1.75
N ASP A 22 -14.70 0.21 -2.96
CA ASP A 22 -14.00 -0.98 -3.39
C ASP A 22 -12.68 -1.15 -2.62
N LEU A 23 -11.97 -0.04 -2.37
CA LEU A 23 -10.81 -0.02 -1.46
C LEU A 23 -11.19 -0.45 -0.03
N GLY A 24 -12.30 0.06 0.50
CA GLY A 24 -12.78 -0.34 1.84
C GLY A 24 -13.04 -1.84 1.95
N LYS A 25 -13.62 -2.46 0.92
CA LYS A 25 -13.81 -3.93 0.86
C LYS A 25 -12.49 -4.69 0.78
N GLN A 26 -11.51 -4.17 0.06
CA GLN A 26 -10.18 -4.78 -0.02
C GLN A 26 -9.46 -4.72 1.33
N MET A 27 -9.69 -3.67 2.12
CA MET A 27 -9.11 -3.50 3.45
C MET A 27 -9.80 -4.34 4.53
N GLU A 28 -11.05 -4.77 4.34
CA GLU A 28 -11.84 -5.52 5.34
C GLU A 28 -11.18 -6.84 5.79
N HIS A 29 -10.38 -7.46 4.92
CA HIS A 29 -9.69 -8.72 5.21
C HIS A 29 -8.20 -8.54 5.50
N LEU A 30 -7.71 -7.29 5.51
CA LEU A 30 -6.31 -6.99 5.69
C LEU A 30 -6.04 -6.78 7.18
N ARG A 31 -5.49 -7.82 7.83
CA ARG A 31 -5.15 -7.75 9.25
C ARG A 31 -4.05 -6.75 9.50
N ASP A 32 -4.21 -5.97 10.56
CA ASP A 32 -3.14 -5.09 11.04
C ASP A 32 -2.15 -5.85 11.92
N GLY A 33 -1.05 -5.17 12.31
CA GLY A 33 -0.03 -5.78 13.15
C GLY A 33 -0.49 -6.12 14.57
N LEU A 34 -1.54 -5.46 15.08
CA LEU A 34 -2.10 -5.73 16.41
C LEU A 34 -2.96 -7.00 16.35
N GLU A 35 -3.82 -7.13 15.34
CA GLU A 35 -4.67 -8.31 15.10
C GLU A 35 -3.82 -9.56 14.84
N LEU A 36 -2.69 -9.43 14.13
CA LEU A 36 -1.76 -10.55 13.95
C LEU A 36 -1.14 -10.99 15.30
N ALA A 37 -0.81 -10.04 16.17
CA ALA A 37 -0.20 -10.33 17.46
C ALA A 37 -1.18 -11.05 18.42
N GLU A 38 -2.48 -10.72 18.36
CA GLU A 38 -3.53 -11.42 19.12
C GLU A 38 -3.61 -12.91 18.75
N ASP A 39 -3.40 -13.24 17.47
CA ASP A 39 -3.39 -14.60 16.92
C ASP A 39 -2.03 -15.32 17.05
N GLU A 40 -1.06 -14.74 17.76
CA GLU A 40 0.35 -15.20 17.83
C GLU A 40 1.01 -15.35 16.44
N ARG A 41 0.60 -14.53 15.48
CA ARG A 41 1.14 -14.49 14.11
C ARG A 41 2.09 -13.33 13.93
N ILE A 42 3.07 -13.53 13.05
CA ILE A 42 4.05 -12.51 12.68
C ILE A 42 3.89 -12.25 11.18
N ALA A 43 3.94 -10.99 10.76
CA ALA A 43 3.93 -10.64 9.35
C ALA A 43 5.18 -11.17 8.65
N ASP A 44 5.02 -11.64 7.42
CA ASP A 44 6.17 -12.04 6.62
C ASP A 44 7.09 -10.84 6.36
N PRO A 45 8.42 -11.06 6.38
CA PRO A 45 9.36 -10.00 6.06
C PRO A 45 9.13 -9.53 4.62
N ILE A 46 9.26 -8.22 4.39
CA ILE A 46 9.18 -7.62 3.06
C ILE A 46 10.28 -8.25 2.21
N GLN A 47 9.89 -9.01 1.19
CA GLN A 47 10.80 -9.50 0.18
C GLN A 47 11.15 -8.32 -0.73
N LEU A 48 12.31 -7.73 -0.50
CA LEU A 48 12.89 -6.84 -1.49
C LEU A 48 13.35 -7.73 -2.64
N GLU A 49 13.00 -7.38 -3.88
CA GLU A 49 13.72 -7.90 -5.04
C GLU A 49 15.19 -7.51 -4.82
N SER A 50 15.99 -8.45 -4.32
CA SER A 50 17.43 -8.38 -4.52
C SER A 50 17.57 -8.24 -6.02
N ILE A 51 18.09 -7.11 -6.48
CA ILE A 51 18.47 -6.87 -7.87
C ILE A 51 19.05 -8.18 -8.37
N GLU A 52 18.26 -8.91 -9.15
CA GLU A 52 18.78 -10.07 -9.87
C GLU A 52 19.73 -9.41 -10.86
N GLU A 53 21.02 -9.35 -10.50
CA GLU A 53 22.08 -9.14 -11.47
C GLU A 53 21.93 -10.28 -12.47
N LYS A 54 21.19 -10.00 -13.54
CA LYS A 54 21.21 -10.81 -14.74
C LYS A 54 22.62 -10.65 -15.30
N ASP A 55 23.49 -11.57 -14.94
CA ASP A 55 24.70 -11.85 -15.71
C ASP A 55 24.25 -12.35 -17.10
N GLU A 56 24.08 -11.42 -18.03
CA GLU A 56 24.07 -11.69 -19.49
C GLU A 56 25.46 -11.39 -20.08
#